data_AF-A0A7Y1AE42-F1
#
_entry.id   AF-A0A7Y1AE42-F1
#
_cell.length_a   1.000
_cell.length_b   1.000
_cell.length_c   1.000
_cell.angle_alpha   90.00
_cell.angle_beta   90.00
_cell.angle_gamma   90.00
#
_symmetry.space_group_name_H-M   'P 1'
#
loop_
_entity.id
_entity.type
_entity.pdbx_description
1 polymer ?
#
loop_
_entity_poly.entity_id
_entity_poly.type
_entity_poly.pdbx_seq_one_letter_code
_entity_poly.pdbx_strand_id
1 'polypeptide(L)'
;MAHLVEQMAYVGATPWHGLGSRLSPKQPLEVWQREAGMDWQIQESPVHFKSDAIGHLGSIHTFPEQKVLYRSDTKAPLSVVSQRYQVVQPREVLEFYRDLTEVSGYELETAGVLKGGRKFWALARTGQGTTLRGNDQVNGYLLLATSCDGTLATTATPT
;
A
#
# COMPACT_ATOMS: atom_id res chain seq x y z
N MET A 1 -17.35 4.01 -12.11
CA MET A 1 -16.57 2.96 -11.41
C MET A 1 -15.16 3.48 -11.12
N ALA A 2 -14.95 4.24 -10.04
CA ALA A 2 -13.75 5.10 -9.91
C ALA A 2 -12.88 4.89 -8.66
N HIS A 3 -13.20 3.92 -7.80
CA HIS A 3 -12.46 3.73 -6.53
C HIS A 3 -11.08 3.08 -6.66
N LEU A 4 -10.79 2.34 -7.75
CA LEU A 4 -9.51 1.62 -7.97
C LEU A 4 -9.00 0.81 -6.76
N VAL A 5 -9.88 0.48 -5.82
CA VAL A 5 -9.60 -0.39 -4.68
C VAL A 5 -9.47 -1.80 -5.22
N GLU A 6 -8.33 -2.42 -4.95
CA GLU A 6 -8.14 -3.83 -5.23
C GLU A 6 -8.63 -4.64 -4.03
N GLN A 7 -8.08 -4.34 -2.86
CA GLN A 7 -8.49 -4.95 -1.60
C GLN A 7 -8.21 -3.97 -0.45
N MET A 8 -9.03 -4.01 0.58
CA MET A 8 -8.82 -3.23 1.79
C MET A 8 -9.50 -3.89 2.98
N ALA A 9 -9.03 -3.57 4.18
CA ALA A 9 -9.66 -3.93 5.44
C ALA A 9 -10.01 -2.67 6.24
N TYR A 10 -11.04 -2.78 7.08
CA TYR A 10 -11.52 -1.65 7.89
C TYR A 10 -12.13 -2.08 9.21
N VAL A 11 -12.07 -1.19 10.21
CA VAL A 11 -12.79 -1.28 11.48
C VAL A 11 -13.84 -0.18 11.54
N GLY A 12 -14.96 -0.44 12.24
CA GLY A 12 -16.00 0.56 12.46
C GLY A 12 -17.03 0.60 11.34
N ALA A 13 -17.24 1.80 10.78
CA ALA A 13 -18.27 2.06 9.77
C ALA A 13 -17.85 1.52 8.39
N THR A 14 -18.81 0.98 7.64
CA THR A 14 -18.56 0.52 6.27
C THR A 14 -18.14 1.69 5.37
N PRO A 15 -17.04 1.59 4.62
CA PRO A 15 -16.63 2.60 3.67
C PRO A 15 -17.74 2.93 2.66
N TRP A 16 -17.77 4.17 2.17
CA TRP A 16 -18.81 4.68 1.29
C TRP A 16 -19.04 3.84 0.02
N HIS A 17 -18.00 3.18 -0.48
CA HIS A 17 -18.08 2.33 -1.67
C HIS A 17 -18.52 0.88 -1.36
N GLY A 18 -18.70 0.53 -0.09
CA GLY A 18 -19.22 -0.78 0.33
C GLY A 18 -18.29 -1.97 0.11
N LEU A 19 -16.99 -1.75 -0.16
CA LEU A 19 -16.00 -2.82 -0.36
C LEU A 19 -15.08 -2.96 0.86
N GLY A 20 -14.42 -4.11 0.95
CA GLY A 20 -13.38 -4.41 1.92
C GLY A 20 -13.80 -5.42 2.98
N SER A 21 -12.82 -5.95 3.69
CA SER A 21 -13.01 -6.87 4.82
C SER A 21 -13.24 -6.08 6.10
N ARG A 22 -14.42 -6.24 6.71
CA ARG A 22 -14.67 -5.69 8.05
C ARG A 22 -13.93 -6.51 9.10
N LEU A 23 -13.12 -5.85 9.91
CA LEU A 23 -12.40 -6.45 11.03
C LEU A 23 -13.01 -6.00 12.36
N SER A 24 -12.86 -6.85 13.37
CA SER A 24 -13.03 -6.44 14.76
C SER A 24 -11.89 -5.48 15.15
N PRO A 25 -12.07 -4.61 16.16
CA PRO A 25 -10.97 -3.79 16.67
C PRO A 25 -9.80 -4.65 17.18
N LYS A 26 -8.60 -4.07 17.21
CA LYS A 26 -7.38 -4.63 17.82
C LYS A 26 -6.97 -6.01 17.26
N GLN A 27 -7.23 -6.25 15.98
CA GLN A 27 -6.71 -7.44 15.29
C GLN A 27 -5.20 -7.35 15.12
N PRO A 28 -4.49 -8.49 15.15
CA PRO A 28 -3.06 -8.54 14.95
C PRO A 28 -2.68 -8.15 13.50
N LEU A 29 -1.46 -7.66 13.30
CA LEU A 29 -1.01 -7.14 12.01
C LEU A 29 -1.05 -8.17 10.88
N GLU A 30 -0.90 -9.46 11.21
CA GLU A 30 -0.96 -10.56 10.23
C GLU A 30 -2.39 -10.69 9.64
N VAL A 31 -3.42 -10.43 10.45
CA VAL A 31 -4.81 -10.37 9.97
C VAL A 31 -4.99 -9.15 9.07
N TRP A 32 -4.47 -7.98 9.47
CA TRP A 32 -4.48 -6.80 8.61
C TRP A 32 -3.78 -7.05 7.28
N GLN A 33 -2.60 -7.66 7.30
CA GLN A 33 -1.81 -7.93 6.11
C GLN A 33 -2.58 -8.79 5.11
N ARG A 34 -3.23 -9.86 5.58
CA ARG A 34 -4.04 -10.73 4.72
C ARG A 34 -5.30 -10.02 4.22
N GLU A 35 -6.08 -9.44 5.12
CA GLU A 35 -7.41 -8.92 4.80
C GLU A 35 -7.36 -7.61 3.99
N ALA A 36 -6.31 -6.81 4.16
CA ALA A 36 -6.03 -5.63 3.36
C ALA A 36 -5.41 -5.94 1.99
N GLY A 37 -5.09 -7.22 1.71
CA GLY A 37 -4.45 -7.63 0.45
C GLY A 37 -2.98 -7.24 0.34
N MET A 38 -2.26 -7.18 1.47
CA MET A 38 -0.84 -6.80 1.59
C MET A 38 0.08 -8.01 1.88
N ASP A 39 -0.45 -9.24 1.82
CA ASP A 39 0.31 -10.48 2.08
C ASP A 39 1.08 -10.96 0.84
N TRP A 40 2.00 -10.13 0.37
CA TRP A 40 2.91 -10.40 -0.74
C TRP A 40 4.13 -9.49 -0.64
N GLN A 41 5.16 -9.82 -1.42
CA GLN A 41 6.41 -9.07 -1.47
C GLN A 41 6.61 -8.44 -2.85
N ILE A 42 7.17 -7.23 -2.87
CA ILE A 42 7.69 -6.64 -4.10
C ILE A 42 9.03 -7.32 -4.40
N GLN A 43 9.08 -8.00 -5.55
CA GLN A 43 10.30 -8.57 -6.11
C GLN A 43 10.82 -7.67 -7.23
N GLU A 44 12.12 -7.76 -7.50
CA GLU A 44 12.77 -7.00 -8.57
C GLU A 44 13.51 -7.90 -9.55
N SER A 45 13.57 -7.48 -10.81
CA SER A 45 14.36 -8.13 -11.87
C SER A 45 14.89 -7.13 -12.87
N PRO A 46 15.97 -7.45 -13.62
CA PRO A 46 16.44 -6.61 -14.71
C PRO A 46 15.35 -6.34 -15.75
N VAL A 47 15.38 -5.15 -16.35
CA VAL A 47 14.55 -4.84 -17.52
C VAL A 47 15.18 -5.44 -18.77
N HIS A 48 14.36 -6.17 -19.54
CA HIS A 48 14.71 -6.62 -20.88
C HIS A 48 13.76 -6.02 -21.91
N PHE A 49 14.27 -5.59 -23.06
CA PHE A 49 13.48 -5.11 -24.19
C PHE A 49 13.90 -5.83 -25.47
N LYS A 50 12.99 -5.92 -26.43
CA LYS A 50 13.26 -6.49 -27.74
C LYS A 50 13.48 -5.36 -28.74
N SER A 51 14.57 -5.41 -29.49
CA SER A 51 14.74 -4.61 -30.70
C SER A 51 14.68 -5.51 -31.94
N ASP A 52 14.29 -4.91 -33.06
CA ASP A 52 14.07 -5.54 -34.36
C ASP A 52 12.83 -6.45 -34.46
N ALA A 53 11.96 -6.12 -35.42
CA ALA A 53 10.72 -6.86 -35.73
C ALA A 53 10.89 -7.82 -36.93
N ILE A 54 12.10 -7.98 -37.47
CA ILE A 54 12.36 -8.78 -38.68
C ILE A 54 12.97 -10.13 -38.27
N GLY A 55 12.10 -11.15 -38.18
CA GLY A 55 12.47 -12.53 -37.85
C GLY A 55 11.90 -13.01 -36.51
N HIS A 56 11.73 -14.33 -36.37
CA HIS A 56 10.97 -14.96 -35.28
C HIS A 56 11.60 -14.81 -33.87
N LEU A 57 12.83 -14.31 -33.76
CA LEU A 57 13.52 -13.98 -32.51
C LEU A 57 14.27 -12.64 -32.67
N GLY A 58 13.61 -11.52 -32.39
CA GLY A 58 14.30 -10.23 -32.23
C GLY A 58 15.34 -10.29 -31.10
N SER A 59 16.37 -9.44 -31.16
CA SER A 59 17.43 -9.42 -30.16
C SER A 59 16.88 -8.94 -28.81
N ILE A 60 17.23 -9.67 -27.74
CA ILE A 60 16.87 -9.28 -26.37
C ILE A 60 18.01 -8.44 -25.80
N HIS A 61 17.71 -7.20 -25.45
CA HIS A 61 18.62 -6.26 -24.82
C HIS A 61 18.25 -6.09 -23.35
N THR A 62 19.24 -5.77 -22.53
CA THR A 62 19.06 -5.45 -21.11
C THR A 62 19.21 -3.94 -20.92
N PHE A 63 18.38 -3.34 -20.07
CA PHE A 63 18.54 -1.96 -19.63
C PHE A 63 19.06 -1.93 -18.19
N PRO A 64 20.40 -1.96 -17.96
CA PRO A 64 20.99 -2.21 -16.65
C PRO A 64 20.73 -1.13 -15.60
N GLU A 65 20.35 0.08 -16.03
CA GLU A 65 20.04 1.20 -15.12
C GLU A 65 18.61 1.14 -14.56
N GLN A 66 17.79 0.20 -15.05
CA GLN A 66 16.39 0.05 -14.68
C GLN A 66 16.10 -1.38 -14.21
N LYS A 67 15.17 -1.50 -13.27
CA LYS A 67 14.63 -2.75 -12.77
C LYS A 67 13.10 -2.73 -12.84
N VAL A 68 12.52 -3.89 -13.09
CA VAL A 68 11.07 -4.11 -12.99
C VAL A 68 10.76 -4.52 -11.56
N LEU A 69 9.74 -3.91 -10.98
CA LEU A 69 9.10 -4.36 -9.74
C LEU A 69 7.86 -5.17 -10.08
N TYR A 70 7.67 -6.30 -9.40
CA TYR A 70 6.51 -7.17 -9.61
C TYR A 70 6.10 -7.87 -8.31
N ARG A 71 4.87 -8.35 -8.24
CA ARG A 71 4.37 -9.05 -7.05
C ARG A 71 4.89 -10.48 -6.96
N SER A 72 5.25 -10.92 -5.76
CA SER A 72 5.72 -12.29 -5.52
C SER A 72 4.65 -13.36 -5.78
N ASP A 73 3.38 -13.04 -5.53
CA ASP A 73 2.24 -13.97 -5.56
C ASP A 73 1.72 -14.25 -6.98
N THR A 74 1.53 -13.20 -7.76
CA THR A 74 0.83 -13.20 -9.05
C THR A 74 1.77 -12.94 -10.22
N LYS A 75 3.00 -12.50 -9.93
CA LYS A 75 3.96 -12.00 -10.92
C LYS A 75 3.44 -10.79 -11.71
N ALA A 76 2.40 -10.12 -11.21
CA ALA A 76 1.86 -8.93 -11.85
C ALA A 76 2.89 -7.79 -11.80
N PRO A 77 3.12 -7.08 -12.93
CA PRO A 77 4.06 -5.98 -12.98
C PRO A 77 3.51 -4.76 -12.23
N LEU A 78 4.37 -4.12 -11.43
CA LEU A 78 4.03 -2.95 -10.63
C LEU A 78 4.59 -1.67 -11.23
N SER A 79 5.89 -1.63 -11.52
CA SER A 79 6.55 -0.46 -12.10
C SER A 79 7.91 -0.82 -12.72
N VAL A 80 8.45 0.10 -13.53
CA VAL A 80 9.87 0.12 -13.91
C VAL A 80 10.49 1.32 -13.22
N VAL A 81 11.58 1.09 -12.48
CA VAL A 81 12.25 2.11 -11.68
C VAL A 81 13.75 2.06 -11.89
N SER A 82 14.44 3.15 -11.57
CA SER A 82 15.90 3.17 -11.59
C SER A 82 16.49 2.15 -10.62
N GLN A 83 17.68 1.65 -10.91
CA GLN A 83 18.39 0.69 -10.07
C GLN A 83 18.56 1.15 -8.60
N ARG A 84 18.69 2.47 -8.39
CA ARG A 84 18.82 3.10 -7.05
C ARG A 84 17.52 3.25 -6.27
N TYR A 85 16.37 2.91 -6.85
CA TYR A 85 15.08 3.05 -6.20
C TYR A 85 14.99 2.15 -4.97
N GLN A 86 14.61 2.74 -3.84
CA GLN A 86 14.40 2.05 -2.57
C GLN A 86 12.96 1.55 -2.50
N VAL A 87 12.81 0.23 -2.45
CA VAL A 87 11.51 -0.42 -2.38
C VAL A 87 11.06 -0.44 -0.93
N VAL A 88 9.88 0.12 -0.67
CA VAL A 88 9.17 -0.08 0.60
C VAL A 88 8.21 -1.25 0.42
N GLN A 89 8.27 -2.25 1.29
CA GLN A 89 7.42 -3.43 1.24
C GLN A 89 6.03 -3.14 1.83
N PRO A 90 4.95 -3.80 1.34
CA PRO A 90 3.61 -3.65 1.92
C PRO A 90 3.57 -3.94 3.42
N ARG A 91 4.35 -4.94 3.86
CA ARG A 91 4.50 -5.30 5.28
C ARG A 91 5.13 -4.17 6.11
N GLU A 92 6.12 -3.47 5.58
CA GLU A 92 6.79 -2.36 6.29
C GLU A 92 5.83 -1.21 6.57
N VAL A 93 4.85 -0.98 5.67
CA VAL A 93 3.79 0.04 5.89
C VAL A 93 2.90 -0.32 7.07
N LEU A 94 2.59 -1.62 7.28
CA LEU A 94 1.84 -2.05 8.46
C LEU A 94 2.70 -2.07 9.72
N GLU A 95 3.96 -2.52 9.61
CA GLU A 95 4.89 -2.58 10.74
C GLU A 95 5.23 -1.19 11.30
N PHE A 96 5.23 -0.14 10.47
CA PHE A 96 5.33 1.25 10.94
C PHE A 96 4.32 1.57 12.07
N TYR A 97 3.13 0.97 12.03
CA TYR A 97 2.10 1.21 13.04
C TYR A 97 2.25 0.35 14.29
N ARG A 98 3.07 -0.71 14.28
CA ARG A 98 3.24 -1.62 15.43
C ARG A 98 3.58 -0.83 16.69
N ASP A 99 4.66 -0.07 16.65
CA ASP A 99 5.15 0.71 17.80
C ASP A 99 4.14 1.81 18.21
N LEU A 100 3.48 2.43 17.23
CA LEU A 100 2.46 3.46 17.49
C LEU A 100 1.22 2.87 18.19
N THR A 101 0.81 1.66 17.82
CA THR A 101 -0.32 0.98 18.45
C THR A 101 0.03 0.44 19.84
N GLU A 102 1.24 -0.05 20.03
CA GLU A 102 1.69 -0.64 21.30
C GLU A 102 1.98 0.42 22.37
N VAL A 103 2.56 1.57 21.97
CA VAL A 103 3.08 2.57 22.91
C VAL A 103 2.23 3.85 22.97
N SER A 104 1.64 4.26 21.86
CA SER A 104 0.98 5.58 21.74
C SER A 104 -0.55 5.50 21.73
N GLY A 105 -1.12 4.31 21.88
CA GLY A 105 -2.58 4.10 21.89
C GLY A 105 -3.25 4.32 20.53
N TYR A 106 -2.47 4.28 19.43
CA TYR A 106 -3.02 4.40 18.09
C TYR A 106 -3.77 3.12 17.74
N GLU A 107 -4.83 3.24 16.96
CA GLU A 107 -5.58 2.07 16.50
C GLU A 107 -5.68 2.08 14.97
N LEU A 108 -5.18 1.02 14.32
CA LEU A 108 -5.40 0.83 12.90
C LEU A 108 -6.90 0.79 12.60
N GLU A 109 -7.33 1.67 11.71
CA GLU A 109 -8.74 1.81 11.36
C GLU A 109 -8.99 1.32 9.94
N THR A 110 -8.08 1.59 9.00
CA THR A 110 -8.18 1.11 7.61
C THR A 110 -6.80 0.88 7.00
N ALA A 111 -6.71 -0.09 6.10
CA ALA A 111 -5.52 -0.35 5.29
C ALA A 111 -5.91 -1.00 3.97
N GLY A 112 -5.10 -0.84 2.93
CA GLY A 112 -5.42 -1.46 1.65
C GLY A 112 -4.46 -1.18 0.52
N VAL A 113 -4.82 -1.78 -0.61
CA VAL A 113 -4.08 -1.74 -1.87
C VAL A 113 -4.97 -1.14 -2.96
N LEU A 114 -4.37 -0.25 -3.75
CA LEU A 114 -4.99 0.45 -4.86
C LEU A 114 -4.23 0.16 -6.16
N LYS A 115 -4.94 0.28 -7.28
CA LYS A 115 -4.37 0.24 -8.63
C LYS A 115 -3.55 -1.02 -8.95
N GLY A 116 -3.97 -2.19 -8.48
CA GLY A 116 -3.31 -3.46 -8.84
C GLY A 116 -1.97 -3.68 -8.11
N GLY A 117 -1.86 -3.31 -6.83
CA GLY A 117 -0.62 -3.40 -6.06
C GLY A 117 0.28 -2.17 -6.11
N ARG A 118 0.03 -1.24 -7.04
CA ARG A 118 0.96 -0.13 -7.30
C ARG A 118 1.00 0.93 -6.21
N LYS A 119 -0.06 1.03 -5.40
CA LYS A 119 -0.14 1.92 -4.25
C LYS A 119 -0.74 1.17 -3.08
N PHE A 120 -0.23 1.42 -1.89
CA PHE A 120 -0.76 0.82 -0.67
C PHE A 120 -0.60 1.78 0.50
N TRP A 121 -1.49 1.64 1.46
CA TRP A 121 -1.69 2.63 2.51
C TRP A 121 -2.27 1.99 3.77
N ALA A 122 -2.07 2.67 4.89
CA ALA A 122 -2.71 2.39 6.15
C ALA A 122 -3.01 3.71 6.89
N LEU A 123 -4.07 3.70 7.69
CA LEU A 123 -4.56 4.84 8.46
C LEU A 123 -4.84 4.36 9.88
N ALA A 124 -4.25 5.05 10.85
CA ALA A 124 -4.52 4.82 12.26
C ALA A 124 -5.16 6.05 12.90
N ARG A 125 -6.13 5.81 13.77
CA ARG A 125 -6.68 6.83 14.68
C ARG A 125 -5.69 7.06 15.80
N THR A 126 -5.39 8.33 16.11
CA THR A 126 -4.35 8.69 17.10
C THR A 126 -4.84 8.72 18.55
N GLY A 127 -6.15 8.56 18.76
CA GLY A 127 -6.80 8.77 20.06
C GLY A 127 -7.00 10.25 20.43
N GLN A 128 -6.41 11.18 19.67
CA GLN A 128 -6.66 12.61 19.82
C GLN A 128 -7.95 12.99 19.10
N GLY A 129 -8.74 13.88 19.69
CA GLY A 129 -9.97 14.37 19.08
C GLY A 129 -10.55 15.54 19.85
N THR A 130 -11.47 16.26 19.22
CA THR A 130 -12.16 17.40 19.82
C THR A 130 -13.62 17.42 19.40
N THR A 131 -14.47 17.99 20.25
CA THR A 131 -15.88 18.19 19.94
C THR A 131 -16.09 19.65 19.55
N LEU A 132 -16.53 19.86 18.31
CA LEU A 132 -16.92 21.17 17.81
C LEU A 132 -18.32 21.55 18.29
N ARG A 133 -18.67 22.82 18.10
CA ARG A 133 -19.99 23.34 18.45
C ARG A 133 -21.07 22.57 17.68
N GLY A 134 -22.08 22.07 18.40
CA GLY A 134 -23.13 21.23 17.83
C GLY A 134 -22.91 19.72 17.99
N ASN A 135 -22.00 19.31 18.87
CA ASN A 135 -21.65 17.91 19.15
C ASN A 135 -21.04 17.17 17.95
N ASP A 136 -20.38 17.90 17.05
CA ASP A 136 -19.65 17.32 15.94
C ASP A 136 -18.25 16.85 16.41
N GLN A 137 -17.98 15.55 16.27
CA GLN A 137 -16.76 14.94 16.80
C GLN A 137 -15.71 14.83 15.69
N VAL A 138 -14.58 15.48 15.88
CA VAL A 138 -13.41 15.40 14.99
C VAL A 138 -12.34 14.55 15.66
N ASN A 139 -11.81 13.57 14.94
CA ASN A 139 -10.72 12.71 15.42
C ASN A 139 -9.47 12.95 14.59
N GLY A 140 -8.31 12.90 15.22
CA GLY A 140 -7.02 12.95 14.56
C GLY A 140 -6.59 11.57 14.05
N TYR A 141 -5.96 11.56 12.89
CA TYR A 141 -5.48 10.36 12.22
C TYR A 141 -4.05 10.51 11.72
N LEU A 142 -3.38 9.38 11.49
CA LEU A 142 -2.08 9.31 10.85
C LEU A 142 -2.15 8.40 9.63
N LEU A 143 -1.97 8.98 8.45
CA LEU A 143 -1.93 8.26 7.18
C LEU A 143 -0.49 7.98 6.77
N LEU A 144 -0.19 6.74 6.43
CA LEU A 144 1.02 6.34 5.72
C LEU A 144 0.60 5.75 4.38
N ALA A 145 1.13 6.31 3.30
CA ALA A 145 0.88 5.84 1.95
C ALA A 145 2.17 5.85 1.13
N THR A 146 2.29 4.91 0.20
CA THR A 146 3.44 4.82 -0.70
C THR A 146 3.03 4.29 -2.08
N SER A 147 3.95 4.42 -3.04
CA SER A 147 3.78 3.95 -4.41
C SER A 147 4.99 3.16 -4.88
N CYS A 148 4.78 2.26 -5.84
CA CYS A 148 5.87 1.48 -6.43
C CYS A 148 6.64 2.24 -7.52
N ASP A 149 6.18 3.42 -7.94
CA ASP A 149 6.71 4.16 -9.10
C ASP A 149 7.36 5.50 -8.71
N GLY A 150 7.46 5.80 -7.41
CA GLY A 150 7.98 7.07 -6.91
C GLY A 150 7.06 8.27 -7.12
N THR A 151 5.84 8.09 -7.64
CA THR A 151 4.87 9.20 -7.80
C THR A 151 4.27 9.68 -6.47
N LEU A 152 4.41 8.86 -5.43
CA LEU A 152 4.09 9.18 -4.05
C LEU A 152 5.29 8.80 -3.19
N ALA A 153 5.88 9.79 -2.53
CA ALA A 153 6.88 9.54 -1.50
C ALA A 153 6.23 8.81 -0.32
N THR A 154 6.96 7.92 0.33
CA THR A 154 6.54 7.35 1.61
C THR A 154 6.45 8.48 2.62
N THR A 155 5.24 8.87 3.01
CA THR A 155 5.00 10.03 3.87
C THR A 155 3.97 9.69 4.93
N ALA A 156 4.31 9.97 6.19
CA ALA A 156 3.39 9.95 7.31
C ALA A 156 2.74 11.33 7.45
N THR A 157 1.42 11.42 7.28
CA THR A 157 0.66 12.69 7.26
C THR A 157 -0.38 12.69 8.38
N PRO A 158 -0.32 13.64 9.33
CA PRO A 158 -1.40 13.85 10.28
C PRO A 158 -2.62 14.45 9.56
N THR A 159 -3.81 13.93 9.82
CA THR A 159 -5.07 14.36 9.18
C THR A 159 -6.19 14.54 10.20
#